data_AF-A0A5B2W491-F1
#
_entry.id   AF-A0A5B2W491-F1
#
_cell.length_a   1.000
_cell.length_b   1.000
_cell.length_c   1.000
_cell.angle_alpha   90.00
_cell.angle_beta   90.00
_cell.angle_gamma   90.00
#
_symmetry.space_group_name_H-M   'P 1'
#
loop_
_entity.id
_entity.type
_entity.pdbx_description
1 polymer ?
#
loop_
_entity_poly.entity_id
_entity_poly.type
_entity_poly.pdbx_seq_one_letter_code
_entity_poly.pdbx_strand_id
1 'polypeptide(L)'
;MATQTSVIKFTGKLGDIIGYRCGKKHHLRTRPEHIHQTAATKQAAQNFGINSRKSKIIRKAILPHLDLRYDGTTGNRLTRELILAGKQPPKSSPTKAPHKHSSDHLQALLGFRFNHHTGINNILLEPPVITPDGQITLPAQFIRQPGSAGFIEVKAIAVRINFTERRVVSTDEAIELIDLSQSFSGTTLKIDTSGKGTLFIVLQLRACISCNGAVLPLGDRRYNAADIIAVTPQQKPNNNDKKPRRKQLSYTTYTGRHTHHMSCIKPAALASFDWPNNQPAAYAAKPGCNTWPTITDRQRE
;
A
#
# COMPACT_ATOMS: atom_id res chain seq x y z
N MET A 1 4.37 27.11 15.27
CA MET A 1 5.38 27.03 14.18
C MET A 1 5.69 28.45 13.74
N ALA A 2 6.95 28.85 13.68
CA ALA A 2 7.33 30.16 13.14
C ALA A 2 6.97 30.19 11.64
N THR A 3 6.33 31.27 11.18
CA THR A 3 5.89 31.43 9.79
C THR A 3 6.85 32.40 9.08
N GLN A 4 7.24 32.11 7.85
CA GLN A 4 8.04 33.03 7.04
C GLN A 4 7.14 34.17 6.53
N THR A 5 7.37 35.38 7.04
CA THR A 5 6.69 36.60 6.60
C THR A 5 7.49 37.40 5.58
N SER A 6 8.75 37.03 5.32
CA SER A 6 9.61 37.68 4.35
C SER A 6 9.11 37.52 2.91
N VAL A 7 9.45 38.49 2.06
CA VAL A 7 9.17 38.48 0.62
C VAL A 7 9.88 37.29 -0.04
N ILE A 8 11.15 37.08 0.30
CA ILE A 8 11.94 35.94 -0.14
C ILE A 8 11.68 34.78 0.83
N LYS A 9 11.14 33.69 0.29
CA LYS A 9 10.85 32.46 1.04
C LYS A 9 11.81 31.37 0.60
N PHE A 10 12.19 30.48 1.51
CA PHE A 10 13.07 29.36 1.19
C PHE A 10 12.58 28.05 1.81
N THR A 11 12.91 26.95 1.13
CA THR A 11 12.76 25.59 1.63
C THR A 11 14.14 24.93 1.68
N GLY A 12 14.36 24.05 2.65
CA GLY A 12 15.67 23.43 2.89
C GLY A 12 16.42 24.07 4.05
N LYS A 13 17.72 23.77 4.15
CA LYS A 13 18.57 24.16 5.27
C LYS A 13 19.32 25.46 4.95
N LEU A 14 19.30 26.41 5.88
CA LEU A 14 20.07 27.64 5.87
C LEU A 14 20.70 27.81 7.27
N GLY A 15 21.96 27.44 7.41
CA GLY A 15 22.61 27.34 8.74
C GLY A 15 21.84 26.37 9.66
N ASP A 16 21.46 26.84 10.84
CA ASP A 16 20.63 26.10 11.79
C ASP A 16 19.13 26.27 11.57
N ILE A 17 18.72 27.03 10.56
CA ILE A 17 17.32 27.24 10.24
C ILE A 17 16.91 26.30 9.11
N ILE A 18 15.78 25.62 9.29
CA ILE A 18 15.18 24.78 8.25
C ILE A 18 13.87 25.43 7.82
N GLY A 19 13.84 25.88 6.57
CA GLY A 19 12.63 26.30 5.88
C GLY A 19 11.86 25.10 5.37
N TYR A 20 10.56 25.05 5.62
CA TYR A 20 9.69 24.00 5.07
C TYR A 20 8.30 24.55 4.78
N ARG A 21 7.56 23.81 3.93
CA ARG A 21 6.22 24.19 3.52
C ARG A 21 5.19 23.26 4.14
N CYS A 22 4.13 23.83 4.70
CA CYS A 22 2.95 23.10 5.15
C CYS A 22 1.73 23.68 4.43
N GLY A 23 1.16 22.92 3.49
CA GLY A 23 0.08 23.40 2.62
C GLY A 23 0.54 24.59 1.76
N LYS A 24 -0.09 25.76 1.94
CA LYS A 24 0.26 27.00 1.23
C LYS A 24 1.20 27.93 2.02
N LYS A 25 1.54 27.58 3.27
CA LYS A 25 2.33 28.42 4.19
C LYS A 25 3.77 27.94 4.30
N HIS A 26 4.68 28.89 4.44
CA HIS A 26 6.11 28.63 4.66
C HIS A 26 6.43 28.83 6.15
N HIS A 27 7.19 27.89 6.70
CA HIS A 27 7.51 27.83 8.10
C HIS A 27 9.01 27.70 8.32
N LEU A 28 9.45 28.06 9.52
CA LEU A 28 10.81 27.91 10.00
C LEU A 28 10.82 27.03 11.23
N ARG A 29 11.89 26.26 11.37
CA ARG A 29 12.27 25.61 12.61
C ARG A 29 13.78 25.69 12.78
N THR A 30 14.24 25.84 14.00
CA THR A 30 15.67 25.72 14.32
C THR A 30 16.04 24.25 14.44
N ARG A 31 17.21 23.87 13.91
CA ARG A 31 17.81 22.56 14.07
C ARG A 31 18.54 22.54 15.42
N PRO A 32 18.18 21.64 16.33
CA PRO A 32 18.98 21.46 17.55
C PRO A 32 20.37 20.94 17.19
N GLU A 33 21.38 21.38 17.93
CA GLU A 33 22.78 20.96 17.77
C GLU A 33 22.95 19.46 18.10
N HIS A 34 22.33 19.03 19.20
CA HIS A 34 22.28 17.64 19.63
C HIS A 34 20.84 17.12 19.69
N ILE A 35 20.58 15.96 19.08
CA ILE A 35 19.27 15.29 19.14
C ILE A 35 19.41 14.02 19.99
N HIS A 36 18.87 14.05 21.21
CA HIS A 36 18.72 12.84 22.02
C HIS A 36 17.36 12.19 21.76
N GLN A 37 17.34 11.18 20.91
CA GLN A 37 16.12 10.38 20.70
C GLN A 37 15.94 9.39 21.85
N THR A 38 14.79 9.47 22.52
CA THR A 38 14.38 8.48 23.52
C THR A 38 14.18 7.11 22.86
N ALA A 39 14.23 6.03 23.65
CA ALA A 39 13.95 4.67 23.16
C ALA A 39 12.56 4.58 22.49
N ALA A 40 11.56 5.26 23.05
CA ALA A 40 10.21 5.34 22.48
C ALA A 40 10.19 6.03 21.10
N THR A 41 10.93 7.14 20.93
CA THR A 41 11.06 7.81 19.63
C THR A 41 11.75 6.93 18.60
N LYS A 42 12.81 6.21 18.97
CA LYS A 42 13.50 5.26 18.08
C LYS A 42 12.57 4.13 17.63
N GLN A 43 11.82 3.54 18.56
CA GLN A 43 10.85 2.49 18.26
C GLN A 43 9.73 3.01 17.34
N ALA A 44 9.21 4.21 17.62
CA ALA A 44 8.20 4.85 16.77
C ALA A 44 8.71 5.08 15.34
N ALA A 45 9.96 5.56 15.19
CA ALA A 45 10.60 5.75 13.89
C ALA A 45 10.78 4.43 13.13
N GLN A 46 11.20 3.36 13.82
CA GLN A 46 11.33 2.03 13.24
C GLN A 46 9.96 1.49 12.76
N ASN A 47 8.93 1.60 13.60
CA ASN A 47 7.57 1.18 13.26
C ASN A 47 7.02 1.96 12.06
N PHE A 48 7.24 3.27 12.02
CA PHE A 48 6.89 4.09 10.87
C PHE A 48 7.59 3.60 9.60
N GLY A 49 8.90 3.34 9.66
CA GLY A 49 9.68 2.82 8.52
C GLY A 49 9.21 1.44 8.04
N ILE A 50 8.79 0.55 8.93
CA ILE A 50 8.19 -0.75 8.56
C ILE A 50 6.86 -0.54 7.85
N ASN A 51 5.95 0.25 8.41
CA ASN A 51 4.62 0.48 7.85
C ASN A 51 4.65 1.27 6.54
N SER A 52 5.53 2.25 6.42
CA SER A 52 5.74 3.00 5.18
C SER A 52 6.21 2.09 4.03
N ARG A 53 7.12 1.14 4.32
CA ARG A 53 7.56 0.13 3.34
C ARG A 53 6.43 -0.81 2.93
N LYS A 54 5.60 -1.27 3.87
CA LYS A 54 4.40 -2.08 3.56
C LYS A 54 3.41 -1.30 2.68
N SER A 55 3.09 -0.07 3.07
CA SER A 55 2.24 0.85 2.29
C SER A 55 2.78 1.06 0.87
N LYS A 56 4.10 1.21 0.70
CA LYS A 56 4.73 1.31 -0.63
C LYS A 56 4.46 0.08 -1.48
N ILE A 57 4.59 -1.13 -0.94
CA ILE A 57 4.36 -2.37 -1.70
C ILE A 57 2.87 -2.50 -2.06
N ILE A 58 1.96 -2.27 -1.12
CA ILE A 58 0.51 -2.28 -1.37
C ILE A 58 0.16 -1.32 -2.50
N ARG A 59 0.66 -0.08 -2.44
CA ARG A 59 0.44 0.91 -3.51
C ARG A 59 1.02 0.48 -4.85
N LYS A 60 2.25 -0.06 -4.87
CA LYS A 60 2.87 -0.56 -6.10
C LYS A 60 2.04 -1.70 -6.72
N ALA A 61 1.39 -2.50 -5.87
CA ALA A 61 0.66 -3.67 -6.29
C ALA A 61 -0.78 -3.38 -6.73
N ILE A 62 -1.41 -2.30 -6.21
CA ILE A 62 -2.83 -1.99 -6.47
C ILE A 62 -2.99 -0.77 -7.39
N LEU A 63 -2.22 0.31 -7.19
CA LEU A 63 -2.43 1.57 -7.93
C LEU A 63 -2.31 1.45 -9.46
N PRO A 64 -1.43 0.61 -10.05
CA PRO A 64 -1.37 0.47 -11.51
C PRO A 64 -2.64 -0.10 -12.12
N HIS A 65 -3.45 -0.80 -11.32
CA HIS A 65 -4.67 -1.47 -11.75
C HIS A 65 -5.92 -0.61 -11.48
N LEU A 66 -5.76 0.52 -10.80
CA LEU A 66 -6.84 1.45 -10.49
C LEU A 66 -6.94 2.55 -11.54
N ASP A 67 -8.12 2.71 -12.12
CA ASP A 67 -8.43 3.79 -13.06
C ASP A 67 -8.83 5.08 -12.33
N LEU A 68 -7.98 5.51 -11.39
CA LEU A 68 -8.17 6.69 -10.55
C LEU A 68 -7.16 7.79 -10.85
N ARG A 69 -7.58 9.05 -10.62
CA ARG A 69 -6.64 10.17 -10.60
C ARG A 69 -5.66 10.03 -9.44
N TYR A 70 -4.42 10.44 -9.68
CA TYR A 70 -3.37 10.40 -8.67
C TYR A 70 -3.74 11.23 -7.42
N ASP A 71 -3.74 10.59 -6.26
CA ASP A 71 -3.87 11.21 -4.95
C ASP A 71 -2.52 11.14 -4.21
N GLY A 72 -1.85 12.30 -4.09
CA GLY A 72 -0.56 12.43 -3.40
C GLY A 72 -0.62 12.12 -1.89
N THR A 73 -1.82 12.03 -1.31
CA THR A 73 -2.01 11.77 0.13
C THR A 73 -2.18 10.29 0.45
N THR A 74 -2.48 9.43 -0.54
CA THR A 74 -2.78 8.01 -0.33
C THR A 74 -1.66 7.26 0.38
N GLY A 75 -0.39 7.59 0.10
CA GLY A 75 0.74 7.00 0.79
C GLY A 75 0.76 7.29 2.29
N ASN A 76 0.46 8.53 2.68
CA ASN A 76 0.42 8.96 4.07
C ASN A 76 -0.81 8.38 4.79
N ARG A 77 -1.97 8.40 4.13
CA ARG A 77 -3.23 7.83 4.63
C ARG A 77 -3.08 6.33 4.90
N LEU A 78 -2.59 5.57 3.93
CA LEU A 78 -2.39 4.12 4.08
C LEU A 78 -1.36 3.79 5.17
N THR A 79 -0.28 4.56 5.27
CA THR A 79 0.72 4.38 6.34
C THR A 79 0.13 4.66 7.72
N ARG A 80 -0.73 5.69 7.84
CA ARG A 80 -1.45 6.01 9.08
C ARG A 80 -2.35 4.84 9.50
N GLU A 81 -3.15 4.31 8.59
CA GLU A 81 -4.03 3.17 8.90
C GLU A 81 -3.25 1.95 9.37
N LEU A 82 -2.14 1.61 8.70
CA LEU A 82 -1.26 0.52 9.15
C LEU A 82 -0.67 0.74 10.55
N ILE A 83 -0.34 1.99 10.92
CA ILE A 83 0.16 2.31 12.25
C ILE A 83 -0.95 2.18 13.30
N LEU A 84 -2.16 2.66 12.99
CA LEU A 84 -3.32 2.54 13.88
C LEU A 84 -3.70 1.08 14.09
N ALA A 85 -3.70 0.29 13.03
CA ALA A 85 -3.93 -1.14 13.06
C ALA A 85 -2.94 -1.89 13.94
N GLY A 86 -1.68 -1.46 13.98
CA GLY A 86 -0.66 -2.04 14.86
C GLY A 86 -0.80 -1.66 16.33
N LYS A 87 -1.63 -0.64 16.66
CA LYS A 87 -1.87 -0.17 18.02
C LYS A 87 -3.17 -0.70 18.63
N GLN A 88 -4.17 -0.99 17.81
CA GLN A 88 -5.44 -1.53 18.29
C GLN A 88 -5.27 -3.01 18.67
N PRO A 89 -5.80 -3.45 19.82
CA PRO A 89 -5.97 -4.88 20.06
C PRO A 89 -6.83 -5.46 18.93
N PRO A 90 -6.59 -6.70 18.49
CA PRO A 90 -7.45 -7.32 17.49
C PRO A 90 -8.89 -7.20 17.98
N LYS A 91 -9.80 -6.71 17.12
CA LYS A 91 -11.23 -6.82 17.36
C LYS A 91 -11.57 -8.30 17.30
N SER A 92 -11.37 -9.01 18.40
CA SER A 92 -11.80 -10.39 18.53
C SER A 92 -13.32 -10.39 18.54
N SER A 93 -13.92 -11.18 17.65
CA SER A 93 -15.16 -11.89 17.95
C SER A 93 -15.08 -12.47 19.39
N PRO A 94 -16.19 -12.67 20.11
CA PRO A 94 -16.21 -12.87 21.58
C PRO A 94 -15.60 -14.17 22.10
N THR A 95 -14.84 -14.92 21.30
CA THR A 95 -14.35 -16.24 21.67
C THR A 95 -12.91 -16.45 21.22
N LYS A 96 -12.04 -16.53 22.24
CA LYS A 96 -10.69 -17.14 22.29
C LYS A 96 -9.50 -16.17 22.34
N ALA A 97 -8.59 -16.56 23.24
CA ALA A 97 -7.40 -15.92 23.82
C ALA A 97 -6.49 -15.08 22.89
N PRO A 98 -5.72 -14.14 23.47
CA PRO A 98 -4.84 -13.25 22.71
C PRO A 98 -3.67 -14.01 22.09
N HIS A 99 -3.76 -14.28 20.78
CA HIS A 99 -2.63 -14.84 20.04
C HIS A 99 -1.58 -13.77 19.72
N LYS A 100 -0.37 -14.04 20.22
CA LYS A 100 0.89 -13.33 19.99
C LYS A 100 1.20 -13.18 18.48
N HIS A 101 1.22 -11.93 18.01
CA HIS A 101 1.77 -11.47 16.72
C HIS A 101 1.48 -12.38 15.50
N SER A 102 0.22 -12.45 15.08
CA SER A 102 -0.19 -12.93 13.75
C SER A 102 -0.44 -11.74 12.81
N SER A 103 -0.45 -12.04 11.52
CA SER A 103 -0.74 -11.19 10.35
C SER A 103 -2.10 -10.45 10.37
N ASP A 104 -2.75 -10.31 11.53
CA ASP A 104 -4.10 -9.77 11.69
C ASP A 104 -4.18 -8.25 11.53
N HIS A 105 -3.11 -7.49 11.76
CA HIS A 105 -3.19 -6.03 11.63
C HIS A 105 -3.52 -5.57 10.20
N LEU A 106 -3.29 -6.41 9.18
CA LEU A 106 -3.65 -6.03 7.80
C LEU A 106 -5.17 -6.07 7.58
N GLN A 107 -5.92 -6.83 8.37
CA GLN A 107 -7.39 -6.84 8.29
C GLN A 107 -8.00 -5.47 8.62
N ALA A 108 -7.32 -4.65 9.42
CA ALA A 108 -7.75 -3.29 9.71
C ALA A 108 -7.71 -2.35 8.48
N LEU A 109 -7.13 -2.79 7.36
CA LEU A 109 -7.24 -2.08 6.08
C LEU A 109 -8.56 -2.34 5.34
N LEU A 110 -9.42 -3.21 5.85
CA LEU A 110 -10.79 -3.38 5.35
C LEU A 110 -11.51 -2.02 5.36
N GLY A 111 -12.11 -1.65 4.23
CA GLY A 111 -12.77 -0.35 4.04
C GLY A 111 -11.80 0.81 3.78
N PHE A 112 -10.49 0.57 3.65
CA PHE A 112 -9.58 1.62 3.22
C PHE A 112 -9.96 2.09 1.81
N ARG A 113 -10.16 3.41 1.67
CA ARG A 113 -10.55 4.04 0.42
C ARG A 113 -9.37 4.66 -0.30
N PHE A 114 -9.07 4.21 -1.51
CA PHE A 114 -8.04 4.81 -2.36
C PHE A 114 -8.45 6.21 -2.80
N ASN A 115 -9.74 6.42 -3.09
CA ASN A 115 -10.30 7.75 -3.25
C ASN A 115 -10.85 8.26 -1.92
N HIS A 116 -10.41 9.43 -1.44
CA HIS A 116 -10.96 10.01 -0.21
C HIS A 116 -12.31 10.72 -0.40
N HIS A 117 -12.72 11.00 -1.63
CA HIS A 117 -13.92 11.79 -1.91
C HIS A 117 -15.22 10.98 -1.79
N THR A 118 -15.18 9.69 -2.03
CA THR A 118 -16.35 8.80 -1.96
C THR A 118 -15.92 7.37 -1.67
N GLY A 119 -16.83 6.55 -1.16
CA GLY A 119 -16.64 5.12 -0.93
C GLY A 119 -17.70 4.31 -1.65
N ILE A 120 -17.50 3.00 -1.74
CA ILE A 120 -18.44 2.11 -2.46
C ILE A 120 -19.84 2.15 -1.85
N ASN A 121 -19.93 2.36 -0.54
CA ASN A 121 -21.17 2.46 0.24
C ASN A 121 -21.98 3.74 -0.05
N ASN A 122 -21.42 4.70 -0.80
CA ASN A 122 -22.17 5.87 -1.26
C ASN A 122 -22.89 5.61 -2.61
N ILE A 123 -22.49 4.55 -3.32
CA ILE A 123 -22.98 4.19 -4.65
C ILE A 123 -23.86 2.93 -4.55
N LEU A 124 -23.33 1.89 -3.89
CA LEU A 124 -24.02 0.66 -3.56
C LEU A 124 -24.70 0.81 -2.19
N LEU A 125 -25.96 0.42 -2.10
CA LEU A 125 -26.72 0.37 -0.86
C LEU A 125 -26.40 -0.89 -0.05
N GLU A 126 -26.24 -2.00 -0.74
CA GLU A 126 -25.86 -3.30 -0.18
C GLU A 126 -24.40 -3.61 -0.50
N PRO A 127 -23.61 -4.06 0.49
CA PRO A 127 -22.19 -4.35 0.29
C PRO A 127 -21.98 -5.58 -0.61
N PRO A 128 -20.85 -5.65 -1.33
CA PRO A 128 -20.44 -6.86 -2.03
C PRO A 128 -20.24 -8.01 -1.04
N VAL A 129 -20.66 -9.21 -1.43
CA VAL A 129 -20.46 -10.46 -0.68
C VAL A 129 -19.36 -11.26 -1.36
N ILE A 130 -18.41 -11.77 -0.57
CA ILE A 130 -17.32 -12.62 -1.09
C ILE A 130 -17.66 -14.06 -0.71
N THR A 131 -17.80 -14.91 -1.73
CA THR A 131 -18.10 -16.33 -1.52
C THR A 131 -16.84 -17.08 -1.05
N PRO A 132 -16.99 -18.25 -0.40
CA PRO A 132 -15.84 -19.10 -0.03
C PRO A 132 -14.96 -19.47 -1.22
N ASP A 133 -15.54 -19.54 -2.42
CA ASP A 133 -14.86 -19.82 -3.68
C ASP A 133 -14.06 -18.62 -4.21
N GLY A 134 -14.06 -17.48 -3.49
CA GLY A 134 -13.31 -16.28 -3.84
C GLY A 134 -14.00 -15.38 -4.87
N GLN A 135 -15.25 -15.66 -5.24
CA GLN A 135 -16.02 -14.83 -6.16
C GLN A 135 -16.62 -13.62 -5.42
N ILE A 136 -16.71 -12.48 -6.09
CA ILE A 136 -17.36 -11.28 -5.54
C ILE A 136 -18.75 -11.20 -6.15
N THR A 137 -19.78 -11.36 -5.33
CA THR A 137 -21.17 -11.19 -5.73
C THR A 137 -21.66 -9.81 -5.30
N LEU A 138 -22.17 -9.05 -6.27
CA LEU A 138 -22.96 -7.86 -6.03
C LEU A 138 -24.44 -8.26 -6.03
N PRO A 139 -25.16 -8.13 -4.90
CA PRO A 139 -26.56 -8.51 -4.82
C PRO A 139 -27.43 -7.58 -5.67
N ALA A 140 -28.59 -8.08 -6.09
CA ALA A 140 -29.62 -7.27 -6.73
C ALA A 140 -30.03 -6.14 -5.80
N GLN A 141 -29.90 -4.89 -6.26
CA GLN A 141 -30.13 -3.73 -5.41
C GLN A 141 -30.39 -2.49 -6.26
N PHE A 142 -30.96 -1.47 -5.64
CA PHE A 142 -30.98 -0.13 -6.25
C PHE A 142 -29.59 0.49 -6.18
N ILE A 143 -29.05 0.87 -7.34
CA ILE A 143 -27.77 1.58 -7.44
C ILE A 143 -28.05 3.07 -7.58
N ARG A 144 -27.44 3.89 -6.71
CA ARG A 144 -27.62 5.34 -6.77
C ARG A 144 -26.99 5.88 -8.04
N GLN A 145 -27.78 6.53 -8.88
CA GLN A 145 -27.30 7.12 -10.12
C GLN A 145 -26.33 8.29 -9.83
N PRO A 146 -25.05 8.18 -10.22
CA PRO A 146 -24.07 9.22 -9.97
C PRO A 146 -24.13 10.32 -11.04
N GLY A 147 -24.85 11.41 -10.75
CA GLY A 147 -25.00 12.53 -11.68
C GLY A 147 -25.73 12.12 -12.96
N SER A 148 -25.18 12.44 -14.13
CA SER A 148 -25.74 12.07 -15.44
C SER A 148 -25.26 10.71 -15.97
N ALA A 149 -24.65 9.88 -15.13
CA ALA A 149 -24.16 8.58 -15.54
C ALA A 149 -25.31 7.67 -16.00
N GLY A 150 -25.12 7.03 -17.16
CA GLY A 150 -26.00 5.96 -17.65
C GLY A 150 -25.48 4.57 -17.29
N PHE A 151 -24.21 4.46 -16.93
CA PHE A 151 -23.56 3.19 -16.64
C PHE A 151 -22.65 3.29 -15.42
N ILE A 152 -22.40 2.15 -14.77
CA ILE A 152 -21.32 1.99 -13.79
C ILE A 152 -20.40 0.88 -14.24
N GLU A 153 -19.12 1.19 -14.43
CA GLU A 153 -18.07 0.19 -14.56
C GLU A 153 -17.70 -0.30 -13.16
N VAL A 154 -17.85 -1.60 -12.94
CA VAL A 154 -17.44 -2.30 -11.73
C VAL A 154 -16.18 -3.09 -12.04
N LYS A 155 -15.11 -2.81 -11.31
CA LYS A 155 -13.82 -3.48 -11.48
C LYS A 155 -13.36 -4.09 -10.16
N ALA A 156 -13.26 -5.41 -10.12
CA ALA A 156 -12.61 -6.14 -9.04
C ALA A 156 -11.12 -6.30 -9.34
N ILE A 157 -10.29 -6.03 -8.34
CA ILE A 157 -8.84 -6.18 -8.43
C ILE A 157 -8.40 -7.03 -7.24
N ALA A 158 -7.85 -8.20 -7.52
CA ALA A 158 -7.36 -9.13 -6.52
C ALA A 158 -5.83 -9.17 -6.59
N VAL A 159 -5.16 -8.89 -5.48
CA VAL A 159 -3.69 -8.79 -5.43
C VAL A 159 -3.16 -9.58 -4.26
N ARG A 160 -2.24 -10.50 -4.54
CA ARG A 160 -1.56 -11.30 -3.52
C ARG A 160 -0.15 -10.78 -3.29
N ILE A 161 0.17 -10.46 -2.05
CA ILE A 161 1.46 -9.86 -1.66
C ILE A 161 2.17 -10.76 -0.65
N ASN A 162 3.41 -11.13 -0.95
CA ASN A 162 4.31 -11.71 0.02
C ASN A 162 5.13 -10.59 0.68
N PHE A 163 4.74 -10.19 1.90
CA PHE A 163 5.42 -9.13 2.64
C PHE A 163 6.82 -9.53 3.16
N THR A 164 7.10 -10.84 3.29
CA THR A 164 8.42 -11.35 3.69
C THR A 164 9.41 -11.15 2.55
N GLU A 165 9.04 -11.57 1.34
CA GLU A 165 9.84 -11.43 0.11
C GLU A 165 9.72 -10.03 -0.52
N ARG A 166 8.79 -9.21 -0.01
CA ARG A 166 8.50 -7.85 -0.49
C ARG A 166 8.14 -7.78 -1.97
N ARG A 167 7.37 -8.74 -2.46
CA ARG A 167 6.92 -8.81 -3.85
C ARG A 167 5.43 -9.09 -3.98
N VAL A 168 4.91 -8.69 -5.13
CA VAL A 168 3.59 -9.11 -5.61
C VAL A 168 3.74 -10.53 -6.16
N VAL A 169 2.85 -11.42 -5.76
CA VAL A 169 2.86 -12.85 -6.13
C VAL A 169 1.92 -13.09 -7.31
N SER A 170 0.73 -12.52 -7.25
CA SER A 170 -0.27 -12.59 -8.32
C SER A 170 -1.16 -11.35 -8.27
N THR A 171 -1.67 -10.98 -9.44
CA THR A 171 -2.73 -9.97 -9.61
C THR A 171 -3.72 -10.54 -10.61
N ASP A 172 -5.01 -10.34 -10.35
CA ASP A 172 -6.09 -10.67 -11.27
C ASP A 172 -7.17 -9.57 -11.25
N GLU A 173 -7.87 -9.40 -12.35
CA GLU A 173 -8.85 -8.34 -12.56
C GLU A 173 -10.12 -8.88 -13.24
N ALA A 174 -11.27 -8.42 -12.79
CA ALA A 174 -12.55 -8.67 -13.45
C ALA A 174 -13.33 -7.37 -13.59
N ILE A 175 -13.92 -7.13 -14.77
CA ILE A 175 -14.65 -5.90 -15.08
C ILE A 175 -16.05 -6.28 -15.58
N GLU A 176 -17.06 -5.59 -15.07
CA GLU A 176 -18.45 -5.67 -15.53
C GLU A 176 -19.01 -4.26 -15.71
N LEU A 177 -19.88 -4.11 -16.70
CA LEU A 177 -20.57 -2.84 -16.95
C LEU A 177 -22.04 -2.98 -16.59
N ILE A 178 -22.52 -2.13 -15.69
CA ILE A 178 -23.93 -2.11 -15.25
C ILE A 178 -24.64 -0.96 -15.96
N ASP A 179 -25.73 -1.27 -16.65
CA ASP A 179 -26.66 -0.29 -17.21
C ASP A 179 -27.62 0.21 -16.13
N LEU A 180 -27.60 1.52 -15.88
CA LEU A 180 -28.45 2.17 -14.87
C LEU A 180 -29.86 2.50 -15.39
N SER A 181 -30.13 2.31 -16.68
CA SER A 181 -31.50 2.44 -17.22
C SER A 181 -32.41 1.26 -16.84
N GLN A 182 -31.82 0.16 -16.36
CA GLN A 182 -32.51 -1.07 -15.97
C GLN A 182 -32.36 -1.33 -14.47
N SER A 183 -33.27 -2.11 -13.91
CA SER A 183 -33.12 -2.60 -12.54
C SER A 183 -31.94 -3.57 -12.46
N PHE A 184 -31.03 -3.33 -11.54
CA PHE A 184 -29.86 -4.19 -11.36
C PHE A 184 -30.22 -5.50 -10.66
N SER A 185 -30.12 -6.62 -11.39
CA SER A 185 -30.43 -7.97 -10.92
C SER A 185 -29.30 -8.65 -10.14
N GLY A 186 -28.21 -7.94 -9.87
CA GLY A 186 -26.99 -8.52 -9.31
C GLY A 186 -26.01 -9.00 -10.39
N THR A 187 -24.75 -9.17 -10.00
CA THR A 187 -23.71 -9.75 -10.86
C THR A 187 -22.64 -10.44 -10.02
N THR A 188 -21.85 -11.32 -10.63
CA THR A 188 -20.75 -12.02 -9.97
C THR A 188 -19.46 -11.84 -10.77
N LEU A 189 -18.45 -11.29 -10.09
CA LEU A 189 -17.10 -11.11 -10.61
C LEU A 189 -16.24 -12.29 -10.18
N LYS A 190 -15.69 -13.00 -11.15
CA LYS A 190 -14.78 -14.13 -10.91
C LYS A 190 -13.35 -13.62 -10.92
N ILE A 191 -12.61 -13.93 -9.86
CA ILE A 191 -11.19 -13.60 -9.70
C ILE A 191 -10.47 -14.85 -9.20
N ASP A 192 -9.38 -15.22 -9.87
CA ASP A 192 -8.52 -16.33 -9.50
C ASP A 192 -7.20 -15.79 -8.93
N THR A 193 -6.98 -15.99 -7.64
CA THR A 193 -5.72 -15.65 -7.01
C THR A 193 -5.17 -16.81 -6.18
N SER A 194 -4.50 -17.73 -6.87
CA SER A 194 -3.69 -18.75 -6.23
C SER A 194 -2.37 -18.18 -5.65
N GLY A 195 -1.77 -18.93 -4.72
CA GLY A 195 -0.42 -18.66 -4.20
C GLY A 195 -0.34 -18.30 -2.72
N LYS A 196 0.90 -18.14 -2.23
CA LYS A 196 1.21 -17.79 -0.83
C LYS A 196 1.31 -16.28 -0.65
N GLY A 197 0.70 -15.74 0.39
CA GLY A 197 0.79 -14.32 0.72
C GLY A 197 -0.52 -13.81 1.30
N THR A 198 -0.57 -12.49 1.55
CA THR A 198 -1.80 -11.81 1.92
C THR A 198 -2.54 -11.41 0.66
N LEU A 199 -3.80 -11.82 0.53
CA LEU A 199 -4.70 -11.39 -0.53
C LEU A 199 -5.39 -10.09 -0.14
N PHE A 200 -5.38 -9.12 -1.04
CA PHE A 200 -6.23 -7.93 -1.00
C PHE A 200 -7.22 -8.01 -2.13
N ILE A 201 -8.48 -7.69 -1.85
CA ILE A 201 -9.51 -7.51 -2.85
C ILE A 201 -9.98 -6.07 -2.79
N VAL A 202 -9.90 -5.37 -3.92
CA VAL A 202 -10.35 -3.99 -4.09
C VAL A 202 -11.48 -3.98 -5.08
N LEU A 203 -12.56 -3.26 -4.74
CA LEU A 203 -13.66 -3.01 -5.66
C LEU A 203 -13.64 -1.54 -6.06
N GLN A 204 -13.48 -1.29 -7.36
CA GLN A 204 -13.57 0.01 -7.98
C GLN A 204 -14.92 0.16 -8.68
N LEU A 205 -15.57 1.30 -8.49
CA LEU A 205 -16.80 1.70 -9.17
C LEU A 205 -16.53 3.02 -9.88
N ARG A 206 -16.87 3.14 -11.17
CA ARG A 206 -16.74 4.39 -11.93
C ARG A 206 -18.05 4.71 -12.63
N ALA A 207 -18.47 5.95 -12.49
CA ALA A 207 -19.56 6.51 -13.28
C ALA A 207 -19.14 6.67 -14.74
N CYS A 208 -19.98 6.18 -15.66
CA CYS A 208 -19.75 6.24 -17.09
C CYS A 208 -20.98 6.81 -17.83
N ILE A 209 -20.73 7.45 -18.97
CA ILE A 209 -21.74 8.02 -19.87
C ILE A 209 -21.59 7.40 -21.25
N SER A 210 -22.70 7.28 -22.00
CA SER A 210 -22.63 6.98 -23.42
C SER A 210 -22.43 8.28 -24.21
N CYS A 211 -21.44 8.31 -25.10
CA CYS A 211 -21.17 9.39 -26.01
C CYS A 211 -20.88 8.79 -27.39
N ASN A 212 -21.71 9.10 -28.38
CA ASN A 212 -21.58 8.60 -29.76
C ASN A 212 -21.50 7.07 -29.84
N GLY A 213 -22.27 6.36 -29.01
CA GLY A 213 -22.29 4.90 -28.96
C GLY A 213 -21.14 4.25 -28.18
N ALA A 214 -20.19 5.04 -27.66
CA ALA A 214 -19.10 4.56 -26.81
C ALA A 214 -19.37 4.88 -25.33
N VAL A 215 -19.04 3.96 -24.43
CA VAL A 215 -19.13 4.18 -22.98
C VAL A 215 -17.81 4.76 -22.47
N LEU A 216 -17.86 5.97 -21.92
CA LEU A 216 -16.70 6.73 -21.45
C LEU A 216 -16.83 7.07 -19.96
N PRO A 217 -15.72 7.09 -19.20
CA PRO A 217 -15.75 7.49 -17.81
C PRO A 217 -16.07 8.98 -17.66
N LEU A 218 -16.98 9.31 -16.73
CA LEU A 218 -17.38 10.70 -16.44
C LEU A 218 -16.22 11.53 -15.89
N GLY A 219 -15.23 10.88 -15.26
CA GLY A 219 -14.00 11.52 -14.79
C GLY A 219 -14.15 12.37 -13.52
N ASP A 220 -15.35 12.46 -12.93
CA ASP A 220 -15.57 13.13 -11.64
C ASP A 220 -15.21 12.20 -10.46
N ARG A 221 -14.25 12.66 -9.65
CA ARG A 221 -13.78 11.96 -8.45
C ARG A 221 -14.87 11.74 -7.40
N ARG A 222 -15.98 12.47 -7.41
CA ARG A 222 -17.11 12.25 -6.47
C ARG A 222 -17.86 10.95 -6.75
N TYR A 223 -17.71 10.42 -7.96
CA TYR A 223 -18.45 9.25 -8.44
C TYR A 223 -17.55 8.05 -8.78
N ASN A 224 -16.27 8.11 -8.37
CA ASN A 224 -15.34 7.01 -8.55
C ASN A 224 -14.97 6.44 -7.17
N ALA A 225 -15.52 5.31 -6.77
CA ALA A 225 -15.14 4.67 -5.51
C ALA A 225 -14.06 3.61 -5.75
N ALA A 226 -13.19 3.37 -4.76
CA ALA A 226 -12.24 2.26 -4.79
C ALA A 226 -11.84 1.90 -3.37
N ASP A 227 -12.42 0.82 -2.86
CA ASP A 227 -12.31 0.44 -1.46
C ASP A 227 -11.76 -0.98 -1.34
N ILE A 228 -10.94 -1.24 -0.32
CA ILE A 228 -10.52 -2.60 0.04
C ILE A 228 -11.72 -3.32 0.67
N ILE A 229 -12.26 -4.32 -0.01
CA ILE A 229 -13.46 -5.06 0.43
C ILE A 229 -13.13 -6.37 1.15
N ALA A 230 -11.91 -6.89 0.99
CA ALA A 230 -11.39 -7.99 1.80
C ALA A 230 -9.88 -7.99 1.92
N VAL A 231 -9.42 -8.56 3.03
CA VAL A 231 -8.02 -8.85 3.29
C VAL A 231 -7.93 -10.25 3.89
N THR A 232 -7.35 -11.19 3.16
CA THR A 232 -7.13 -12.56 3.64
C THR A 232 -5.65 -12.74 3.96
N PRO A 233 -5.25 -12.81 5.24
CA PRO A 233 -3.85 -12.95 5.61
C PRO A 233 -3.30 -14.31 5.17
N GLN A 234 -1.98 -14.36 4.95
CA GLN A 234 -1.29 -15.63 4.73
C GLN A 234 -1.51 -16.56 5.93
N GLN A 235 -2.06 -17.75 5.69
CA GLN A 235 -2.15 -18.79 6.72
C GLN A 235 -0.72 -19.19 7.12
N LYS A 236 -0.39 -19.08 8.41
CA LYS A 236 0.89 -19.59 8.93
C LYS A 236 0.88 -21.11 8.77
N PRO A 237 2.00 -21.74 8.33
CA PRO A 237 2.10 -23.19 8.35
C PRO A 237 1.87 -23.67 9.79
N ASN A 238 0.93 -24.61 9.95
CA ASN A 238 0.57 -25.14 11.25
C ASN A 238 1.78 -25.92 11.78
N ASN A 239 2.43 -25.43 12.84
CA ASN A 239 3.66 -26.04 13.37
C ASN A 239 3.43 -27.40 14.08
N ASN A 240 2.19 -27.91 14.08
CA ASN A 240 1.82 -29.17 14.73
C ASN A 240 2.36 -30.42 14.00
N ASP A 241 2.89 -30.28 12.78
CA ASP A 241 3.48 -31.41 12.04
C ASP A 241 4.97 -31.66 12.36
N LYS A 242 5.54 -30.97 13.35
CA LYS A 242 6.88 -31.32 13.84
C LYS A 242 6.79 -32.60 14.66
N LYS A 243 6.92 -33.75 13.99
CA LYS A 243 7.23 -35.05 14.62
C LYS A 243 8.31 -34.82 15.70
N PRO A 244 8.15 -35.35 16.92
CA PRO A 244 9.13 -35.17 17.98
C PRO A 244 10.48 -35.63 17.45
N ARG A 245 11.44 -34.70 17.39
CA ARG A 245 12.82 -34.97 17.00
C ARG A 245 13.36 -35.98 18.02
N ARG A 246 13.44 -37.25 17.62
CA ARG A 246 13.97 -38.35 18.42
C ARG A 246 15.33 -37.87 18.95
N LYS A 247 15.45 -37.70 20.27
CA LYS A 247 16.72 -37.31 20.90
C LYS A 247 17.76 -38.36 20.49
N GLN A 248 18.67 -38.01 19.60
CA GLN A 248 19.85 -38.83 19.36
C GLN A 248 20.64 -38.83 20.67
N LEU A 249 20.82 -40.01 21.26
CA LEU A 249 21.80 -40.20 22.32
C LEU A 249 23.16 -39.83 21.74
N SER A 250 23.73 -38.72 22.21
CA SER A 250 25.13 -38.42 22.00
C SER A 250 25.95 -39.38 22.86
N TYR A 251 26.62 -40.34 22.23
CA TYR A 251 27.72 -41.05 22.89
C TYR A 251 28.83 -40.04 23.15
N THR A 252 29.09 -39.76 24.42
CA THR A 252 30.28 -39.03 24.88
C THR A 252 31.50 -39.88 24.54
N THR A 253 32.21 -39.52 23.47
CA THR A 253 33.53 -40.07 23.19
C THR A 253 34.52 -39.40 24.13
N TYR A 254 35.03 -40.16 25.08
CA TYR A 254 36.11 -39.79 25.97
C TYR A 254 37.42 -39.75 25.16
N THR A 255 37.89 -38.57 24.77
CA THR A 255 39.23 -38.41 24.21
C THR A 255 40.16 -37.87 25.28
N GLY A 256 41.04 -38.75 25.76
CA GLY A 256 42.15 -38.43 26.64
C GLY A 256 43.17 -37.49 25.99
N ARG A 257 43.89 -36.80 26.87
CA ARG A 257 45.02 -35.89 26.64
C ARG A 257 46.02 -36.43 25.62
N HIS A 258 46.62 -35.53 24.84
CA HIS A 258 48.08 -35.37 24.81
C HIS A 258 48.46 -33.98 24.29
N THR A 259 49.21 -33.27 25.12
CA THR A 259 49.96 -32.05 24.80
C THR A 259 51.17 -32.42 23.96
N HIS A 260 51.37 -31.79 22.81
CA HIS A 260 52.71 -31.50 22.30
C HIS A 260 52.74 -30.19 21.51
N HIS A 261 53.74 -29.42 21.90
CA HIS A 261 54.25 -28.17 21.37
C HIS A 261 54.90 -28.42 20.00
N MET A 262 54.63 -27.58 18.98
CA MET A 262 55.66 -27.12 18.04
C MET A 262 55.16 -25.98 17.16
N SER A 263 56.00 -24.95 17.11
CA SER A 263 56.01 -23.78 16.24
C SER A 263 56.23 -24.14 14.78
N CYS A 264 55.68 -23.36 13.84
CA CYS A 264 56.45 -22.58 12.85
C CYS A 264 55.59 -22.02 11.69
N ILE A 265 55.88 -20.74 11.37
CA ILE A 265 56.06 -20.17 10.02
C ILE A 265 54.79 -19.84 9.15
N LYS A 266 54.67 -18.54 8.82
CA LYS A 266 53.83 -17.85 7.78
C LYS A 266 54.34 -18.19 6.34
N PRO A 267 53.84 -17.68 5.18
CA PRO A 267 52.86 -16.60 4.90
C PRO A 267 51.94 -16.81 3.65
N ALA A 268 51.31 -15.70 3.21
CA ALA A 268 50.73 -15.40 1.89
C ALA A 268 49.29 -15.89 1.64
N ALA A 269 48.37 -15.22 0.94
CA ALA A 269 48.22 -13.89 0.32
C ALA A 269 46.76 -13.85 -0.25
N LEU A 270 46.36 -12.72 -0.85
CA LEU A 270 45.19 -12.52 -1.74
C LEU A 270 43.82 -12.32 -1.03
N ALA A 271 42.95 -11.40 -1.40
CA ALA A 271 42.91 -10.43 -2.50
C ALA A 271 42.04 -9.23 -2.11
N SER A 272 42.43 -8.07 -2.63
CA SER A 272 41.67 -6.84 -2.75
C SER A 272 40.40 -7.05 -3.60
N PHE A 273 39.26 -6.56 -3.12
CA PHE A 273 37.99 -6.60 -3.82
C PHE A 273 37.62 -5.18 -4.26
N ASP A 274 37.81 -4.90 -5.55
CA ASP A 274 37.48 -3.64 -6.21
C ASP A 274 35.96 -3.47 -6.36
N TRP A 275 35.46 -2.29 -6.02
CA TRP A 275 34.10 -1.82 -6.31
C TRP A 275 34.07 -1.14 -7.68
N PRO A 276 33.16 -1.48 -8.61
CA PRO A 276 33.02 -0.72 -9.84
C PRO A 276 32.24 0.58 -9.61
N ASN A 277 32.89 1.68 -9.99
CA ASN A 277 32.31 3.00 -10.26
C ASN A 277 31.16 2.88 -11.27
N ASN A 278 30.00 3.42 -10.94
CA ASN A 278 28.92 3.62 -11.91
C ASN A 278 28.54 5.11 -11.94
N GLN A 279 29.05 5.81 -12.95
CA GLN A 279 28.64 7.18 -13.29
C GLN A 279 27.24 7.16 -13.93
N PRO A 280 26.37 8.14 -13.66
CA PRO A 280 25.09 8.25 -14.34
C PRO A 280 25.23 8.90 -15.72
N ALA A 281 24.64 8.25 -16.72
CA ALA A 281 24.49 8.75 -18.07
C ALA A 281 23.63 10.03 -18.11
N ALA A 282 24.14 11.05 -18.81
CA ALA A 282 23.46 12.28 -19.13
C ALA A 282 22.34 12.04 -20.15
N TYR A 283 21.11 12.44 -19.82
CA TYR A 283 20.02 12.53 -20.79
C TYR A 283 19.99 13.93 -21.42
N ALA A 284 20.26 13.96 -22.72
CA ALA A 284 20.11 15.13 -23.57
C ALA A 284 18.62 15.46 -23.78
N ALA A 285 18.24 16.71 -23.55
CA ALA A 285 16.93 17.25 -23.86
C ALA A 285 16.87 17.65 -25.35
N LYS A 286 15.87 17.17 -26.09
CA LYS A 286 15.46 17.75 -27.37
C LYS A 286 14.26 18.70 -27.13
N PRO A 287 14.23 19.89 -27.76
CA PRO A 287 13.10 20.80 -27.70
C PRO A 287 12.09 20.47 -28.82
N GLY A 288 10.79 20.56 -28.54
CA GLY A 288 9.77 20.41 -29.57
C GLY A 288 8.35 20.53 -29.05
N CYS A 289 7.74 21.68 -29.38
CA CYS A 289 6.30 21.96 -29.49
C CYS A 289 5.34 21.42 -28.42
N ASN A 290 4.75 22.36 -27.64
CA ASN A 290 3.33 22.29 -27.30
C ASN A 290 2.80 23.71 -27.09
N THR A 291 2.11 24.21 -28.11
CA THR A 291 1.21 25.37 -28.08
C THR A 291 -0.02 25.02 -27.23
N TRP A 292 -0.25 25.79 -26.17
CA TRP A 292 -1.52 25.79 -25.44
C TRP A 292 -2.34 27.02 -25.85
N PRO A 293 -3.66 26.89 -26.11
CA PRO A 293 -4.50 28.05 -26.35
C PRO A 293 -4.82 28.76 -25.03
N THR A 294 -4.63 30.07 -25.06
CA THR A 294 -5.10 31.07 -24.10
C THR A 294 -6.61 30.94 -23.88
N ILE A 295 -7.02 30.63 -22.64
CA ILE A 295 -8.39 30.86 -22.18
C ILE A 295 -8.42 32.24 -21.53
N THR A 296 -9.17 33.13 -22.16
CA THR A 296 -9.44 34.51 -21.76
C THR A 296 -10.31 34.58 -20.51
N ASP A 297 -9.95 35.52 -19.63
CA ASP A 297 -10.77 36.11 -18.58
C ASP A 297 -12.15 36.59 -19.09
N ARG A 298 -13.22 36.24 -18.36
CA ARG A 298 -14.45 37.03 -18.16
C ARG A 298 -14.90 36.79 -16.71
N GLN A 299 -14.63 37.73 -15.81
CA GLN A 299 -15.58 38.73 -15.29
C GLN A 299 -16.91 38.12 -14.81
N ARG A 300 -17.10 38.08 -13.47
CA ARG A 300 -17.94 39.00 -12.68
C ARG A 300 -19.43 38.84 -13.00
N GLU A 301 -20.13 38.10 -12.14
CA GLU A 301 -21.15 38.56 -11.18
C GLU A 301 -21.36 37.48 -10.12
#